data_AF-A0A7X8IX16-F1
#
_entry.id   AF-A0A7X8IX16-F1
#
_cell.length_a   1.000
_cell.length_b   1.000
_cell.length_c   1.000
_cell.angle_alpha   90.00
_cell.angle_beta   90.00
_cell.angle_gamma   90.00
#
_symmetry.space_group_name_H-M   'P 1'
#
loop_
_entity.id
_entity.type
_entity.pdbx_description
1 polymer ?
#
loop_
_entity_poly.entity_id
_entity_poly.type
_entity_poly.pdbx_seq_one_letter_code
_entity_poly.pdbx_strand_id
1 'polypeptide(L)'
;MIRCRITVLKKGYNEEFVDQYVCSIRKPLGPCPVFEVGQVFETEPICEGMPKGFCAWAWDDIYKSLIGLASGGNWGMWYEKPELIIA
;
A
#
# COMPACT_ATOMS: atom_id res chain seq x y z
N MET A 1 10.00 -19.76 -2.51
CA MET A 1 8.81 -18.90 -2.35
C MET A 1 9.31 -17.49 -2.03
N ILE A 2 8.73 -16.46 -2.63
CA ILE A 2 9.27 -15.08 -2.55
C ILE A 2 8.51 -14.33 -1.46
N ARG A 3 9.24 -13.96 -0.41
CA ARG A 3 8.72 -13.17 0.71
C ARG A 3 8.90 -11.70 0.41
N CYS A 4 7.84 -10.94 0.63
CA CYS A 4 7.85 -9.49 0.50
C CYS A 4 7.58 -8.85 1.85
N ARG A 5 8.27 -7.73 2.11
CA ARG A 5 8.03 -6.88 3.26
C ARG A 5 7.40 -5.58 2.79
N ILE A 6 6.25 -5.24 3.35
CA ILE A 6 5.53 -3.99 3.10
C ILE A 6 5.70 -3.11 4.33
N THR A 7 6.20 -1.89 4.14
CA THR A 7 6.37 -0.91 5.23
C THR A 7 5.52 0.31 4.93
N VAL A 8 4.69 0.72 5.88
CA VAL A 8 3.87 1.93 5.75
C VAL A 8 4.74 3.15 5.98
N LEU A 9 5.11 3.86 4.91
CA LEU A 9 5.97 5.05 5.01
C LEU A 9 5.19 6.31 5.37
N LYS A 10 3.98 6.48 4.84
CA LYS A 10 3.15 7.68 5.03
C LYS A 10 1.67 7.35 4.86
N LYS A 11 0.82 8.06 5.59
CA LYS A 11 -0.64 8.05 5.41
C LYS A 11 -1.05 9.31 4.66
N GLY A 12 -1.52 9.16 3.42
CA GLY A 12 -2.04 10.26 2.63
C GLY A 12 -3.37 10.76 3.20
N TYR A 13 -3.45 12.03 3.53
CA TYR A 13 -4.68 12.71 3.93
C TYR A 13 -4.57 14.19 3.56
N ASN A 14 -5.56 14.70 2.83
CA ASN A 14 -5.66 16.11 2.46
C ASN A 14 -7.02 16.64 2.93
N GLU A 15 -7.00 17.32 4.08
CA GLU A 15 -8.19 17.87 4.74
C GLU A 15 -8.94 18.86 3.83
N GLU A 16 -8.20 19.73 3.12
CA GLU A 16 -8.78 20.69 2.19
C GLU A 16 -9.61 20.00 1.09
N PHE A 17 -9.08 18.92 0.50
CA PHE A 17 -9.80 18.18 -0.54
C PHE A 17 -10.99 17.40 0.01
N VAL A 18 -10.89 16.88 1.24
CA VAL A 18 -12.03 16.24 1.90
C VAL A 18 -13.14 17.27 2.13
N ASP A 19 -12.79 18.47 2.58
CA ASP A 19 -13.77 19.50 2.85
C ASP A 19 -14.42 20.06 1.58
N GLN A 20 -13.68 20.21 0.50
CA GLN A 20 -14.22 20.75 -0.74
C GLN A 20 -15.02 19.73 -1.57
N TYR A 21 -14.58 18.46 -1.62
CA TYR A 21 -15.04 17.52 -2.65
C TYR A 21 -15.74 16.26 -2.13
N VAL A 22 -15.59 15.89 -0.85
CA VAL A 22 -16.24 14.68 -0.30
C VAL A 22 -17.70 14.98 0.07
N CYS A 23 -18.60 14.08 -0.27
CA CYS A 23 -20.03 14.23 0.02
C CYS A 23 -20.29 14.35 1.52
N SER A 24 -21.27 15.19 1.88
CA SER A 24 -21.55 15.55 3.28
C SER A 24 -21.85 14.35 4.17
N ILE A 25 -22.51 13.31 3.64
CA ILE A 25 -22.82 12.07 4.39
C ILE A 25 -21.58 11.26 4.79
N ARG A 26 -20.44 11.48 4.12
CA ARG A 26 -19.18 10.83 4.44
C ARG A 26 -18.32 11.65 5.40
N LYS A 27 -18.75 12.87 5.77
CA LYS A 27 -18.04 13.71 6.74
C LYS A 27 -18.48 13.36 8.17
N PRO A 28 -17.55 13.32 9.14
CA PRO A 28 -16.11 13.59 8.98
C PRO A 28 -15.33 12.37 8.48
N LEU A 29 -14.53 12.55 7.42
CA LEU A 29 -13.60 11.54 6.91
C LEU A 29 -12.17 11.92 7.36
N GLY A 30 -11.49 11.00 8.03
CA GLY A 30 -10.11 11.17 8.50
C GLY A 30 -9.10 10.28 7.76
N PRO A 31 -7.82 10.32 8.16
CA PRO A 31 -6.82 9.38 7.70
C PRO A 31 -7.24 7.93 7.94
N CYS A 32 -6.76 7.00 7.10
CA CYS A 32 -7.06 5.58 7.25
C CYS A 32 -6.74 5.07 8.67
N PRO A 33 -7.70 4.44 9.39
CA PRO A 33 -7.48 3.97 10.75
C PRO A 33 -6.79 2.60 10.82
N VAL A 34 -6.64 1.90 9.68
CA VAL A 34 -6.09 0.53 9.65
C VAL A 34 -4.57 0.52 9.79
N PHE A 35 -3.90 1.56 9.31
CA PHE A 35 -2.45 1.61 9.21
C PHE A 35 -1.82 2.60 10.20
N GLU A 36 -0.63 2.26 10.68
CA GLU A 36 0.26 3.17 11.40
C GLU A 36 1.56 3.39 10.63
N VAL A 37 2.13 4.60 10.72
CA VAL A 37 3.41 4.90 10.07
C VAL A 37 4.52 4.06 10.72
N GLY A 38 5.35 3.42 9.90
CA GLY A 38 6.37 2.47 10.33
C GLY A 38 5.85 1.04 10.55
N GLN A 39 4.53 0.80 10.40
CA GLN A 39 3.98 -0.54 10.47
C GLN A 39 4.53 -1.42 9.34
N VAL A 40 4.87 -2.66 9.70
CA VAL A 40 5.44 -3.64 8.78
C VAL A 40 4.51 -4.83 8.64
N PHE A 41 4.33 -5.29 7.41
CA PHE A 41 3.65 -6.54 7.09
C PHE A 41 4.60 -7.42 6.28
N GLU A 42 4.60 -8.71 6.57
CA GLU A 42 5.33 -9.71 5.79
C GLU A 42 4.32 -10.66 5.16
N THR A 43 4.52 -11.00 3.89
CA THR A 43 3.65 -11.93 3.15
C THR A 43 4.42 -12.65 2.05
N GLU A 44 3.97 -13.85 1.70
CA GLU A 44 4.29 -14.49 0.42
C GLU A 44 3.14 -14.21 -0.58
N PRO A 45 3.21 -13.12 -1.39
CA PRO A 45 2.03 -12.57 -2.08
C PRO A 45 1.42 -13.51 -3.13
N ILE A 46 2.19 -14.46 -3.66
CA ILE A 46 1.72 -15.45 -4.65
C ILE A 46 1.02 -16.64 -3.98
N CYS A 47 1.41 -16.99 -2.75
CA CYS A 47 0.95 -18.19 -2.05
C CYS A 47 -0.05 -17.86 -0.94
N GLU A 48 0.30 -16.94 -0.06
CA GLU A 48 -0.51 -16.50 1.09
C GLU A 48 -1.45 -15.34 0.72
N GLY A 49 -1.04 -14.49 -0.22
CA GLY A 49 -1.82 -13.34 -0.64
C GLY A 49 -1.79 -12.19 0.38
N MET A 50 -2.95 -11.62 0.70
CA MET A 50 -3.02 -10.44 1.58
C MET A 50 -2.70 -10.81 3.04
N PRO A 51 -1.76 -10.11 3.71
CA PRO A 51 -1.43 -10.42 5.09
C PRO A 51 -2.59 -10.08 6.04
N LYS A 52 -2.70 -10.83 7.15
CA LYS A 52 -3.73 -10.60 8.17
C LYS A 52 -3.63 -9.17 8.73
N GLY A 53 -4.76 -8.48 8.80
CA GLY A 53 -4.83 -7.10 9.31
C GLY A 53 -4.49 -6.03 8.28
N PHE A 54 -4.18 -6.41 7.04
CA PHE A 54 -4.03 -5.46 5.94
C PHE A 54 -5.39 -5.01 5.40
N CYS A 55 -5.48 -3.76 4.94
CA CYS A 55 -6.70 -3.24 4.33
C CYS A 55 -6.90 -3.81 2.92
N ALA A 56 -8.05 -4.43 2.64
CA ALA A 56 -8.34 -5.05 1.35
C ALA A 56 -8.31 -4.06 0.16
N TRP A 57 -8.74 -2.81 0.37
CA TRP A 57 -8.67 -1.78 -0.66
C TRP A 57 -7.24 -1.40 -0.99
N ALA A 58 -6.43 -1.15 0.04
CA ALA A 58 -5.01 -0.85 -0.15
C ALA A 58 -4.25 -2.04 -0.74
N TRP A 59 -4.68 -3.28 -0.46
CA TRP A 59 -4.10 -4.47 -1.06
C TRP A 59 -4.32 -4.47 -2.56
N ASP A 60 -5.56 -4.25 -3.02
CA ASP A 60 -5.88 -4.19 -4.45
C ASP A 60 -5.06 -3.13 -5.19
N ASP A 61 -4.91 -1.95 -4.57
CA ASP A 61 -4.13 -0.83 -5.12
C ASP A 61 -2.65 -1.20 -5.35
N ILE A 62 -2.00 -1.87 -4.38
CA ILE A 62 -0.57 -2.22 -4.48
C ILE A 62 -0.30 -3.59 -5.11
N TYR A 63 -1.33 -4.45 -5.25
CA TYR A 63 -1.17 -5.86 -5.57
C TYR A 63 -0.36 -6.09 -6.85
N LYS A 64 -0.65 -5.32 -7.91
CA LYS A 64 0.03 -5.46 -9.21
C LYS A 64 1.52 -5.15 -9.10
N SER A 65 1.86 -4.08 -8.38
CA SER A 65 3.25 -3.67 -8.14
C SER A 65 3.98 -4.71 -7.29
N LEU A 66 3.31 -5.21 -6.24
CA LEU A 66 3.85 -6.24 -5.35
C LEU A 66 4.10 -7.57 -6.07
N ILE A 67 3.15 -8.04 -6.88
CA ILE A 67 3.30 -9.26 -7.67
C ILE A 67 4.38 -9.09 -8.75
N GLY A 68 4.43 -7.94 -9.40
CA GLY A 68 5.51 -7.64 -10.34
C GLY A 68 6.88 -7.72 -9.66
N LEU A 69 7.02 -7.13 -8.46
CA LEU A 69 8.28 -7.13 -7.71
C LEU A 69 8.65 -8.57 -7.34
N ALA A 70 7.68 -9.31 -6.78
CA ALA A 70 7.86 -10.71 -6.44
C ALA A 70 8.20 -11.57 -7.66
N SER A 71 7.80 -11.19 -8.87
CA SER A 71 8.06 -11.95 -10.11
C SER A 71 9.36 -11.53 -10.80
N GLY A 72 10.17 -10.63 -10.20
CA GLY A 72 11.41 -10.13 -10.79
C GLY A 72 11.20 -9.10 -11.89
N GLY A 73 10.09 -8.34 -11.82
CA GLY A 73 9.80 -7.24 -12.73
C GLY A 73 10.88 -6.15 -12.71
N ASN A 74 10.95 -5.38 -13.81
CA ASN A 74 11.95 -4.34 -13.99
C ASN A 74 11.29 -2.97 -14.24
N TRP A 75 11.49 -2.04 -13.31
CA TRP A 75 11.04 -0.65 -13.39
C TRP A 75 12.13 0.33 -13.85
N GLY A 76 13.31 -0.14 -14.27
CA GLY A 76 14.36 0.68 -14.87
C GLY A 76 14.73 1.90 -14.03
N MET A 77 14.55 3.10 -14.59
CA MET A 77 14.89 4.38 -13.95
C MET A 77 14.02 4.79 -12.76
N TRP A 78 13.01 3.99 -12.39
CA TRP A 78 12.06 4.29 -11.31
C TRP A 78 12.40 3.63 -9.97
N TYR A 79 13.48 2.86 -9.87
CA TYR A 79 14.05 2.38 -8.61
C TYR A 79 15.55 2.69 -8.52
N GLU A 80 16.08 2.76 -7.30
CA GLU A 80 17.52 2.71 -7.04
C GLU A 80 18.01 1.28 -6.79
N LYS A 81 17.14 0.44 -6.21
CA LYS A 81 17.40 -0.95 -5.86
C LYS A 81 16.35 -1.85 -6.51
N PRO A 82 16.71 -2.84 -7.33
CA PRO A 82 15.74 -3.69 -8.04
C PRO A 82 14.75 -4.43 -7.13
N GLU A 83 15.13 -4.67 -5.88
CA GLU A 83 14.33 -5.36 -4.87
C GLU A 83 13.37 -4.44 -4.08
N LEU A 84 13.34 -3.13 -4.39
CA LEU A 84 12.57 -2.14 -3.65
C LEU A 84 11.76 -1.24 -4.59
N ILE A 85 10.47 -1.09 -4.28
CA ILE A 85 9.58 -0.15 -4.92
C ILE A 85 8.77 0.62 -3.87
N ILE A 86 8.29 1.80 -4.25
CA ILE A 86 7.29 2.58 -3.51
C ILE A 86 6.01 2.53 -4.34
N ALA A 87 4.92 2.10 -3.72
CA ALA A 87 3.59 2.00 -4.32
C ALA A 87 2.60 2.92 -3.59
#